data_AF-S4PH55-F1
#
_entry.id   AF-S4PH55-F1
#
_cell.length_a   1.000
_cell.length_b   1.000
_cell.length_c   1.000
_cell.angle_alpha   90.00
_cell.angle_beta   90.00
_cell.angle_gamma   90.00
#
_symmetry.space_group_name_H-M   'P 1'
#
loop_
_entity.id
_entity.type
_entity.pdbx_description
1 polymer ?
#
loop_
_entity_poly.entity_id
_entity_poly.type
_entity_poly.pdbx_seq_one_letter_code
_entity_poly.pdbx_strand_id
1 'polypeptide(L)' 'DHKAKFRSKKGQLPFVELNGEEIADSTFIIKQLSEKYNKNMDVGLTAAQRVVAHAMISMIENHLSWVIFWWRAKYP' A
#
# COMPACT_ATOMS: atom_id res chain seq x y z
N ASP A 1 10.29 -3.57 20.62
CA ASP A 1 9.20 -3.85 21.58
C ASP A 1 7.91 -3.24 21.06
N HIS A 2 7.06 -4.05 20.41
CA HIS A 2 5.85 -3.61 19.69
C HIS A 2 4.71 -3.25 20.66
N LYS A 3 4.85 -2.13 21.37
CA LYS A 3 3.79 -1.63 22.26
C LYS A 3 2.57 -1.03 21.52
N ALA A 4 2.55 -1.04 20.18
CA ALA A 4 1.38 -0.73 19.36
C ALA A 4 0.77 -2.04 18.82
N LYS A 5 -0.18 -2.63 19.57
CA LYS A 5 -0.58 -4.04 19.43
C LYS A 5 -1.04 -4.49 18.03
N PHE A 6 -1.46 -3.57 17.13
CA PHE A 6 -1.88 -3.89 15.75
C PHE A 6 -1.65 -2.77 14.72
N ARG A 7 -0.87 -1.72 15.00
CA ARG A 7 -0.73 -0.54 14.12
C ARG A 7 0.70 0.01 14.15
N SER A 8 1.09 0.75 13.12
CA SER A 8 2.39 1.41 13.05
C SER A 8 2.60 2.40 14.21
N LYS A 9 3.82 2.90 14.42
CA LYS A 9 4.14 4.04 15.29
C LYS A 9 3.27 5.27 14.96
N LYS A 10 2.80 5.39 13.72
CA LYS A 10 1.88 6.44 13.24
C LYS A 10 0.39 6.07 13.36
N GLY A 11 0.05 4.91 13.91
CA GLY A 11 -1.33 4.43 14.01
C GLY A 11 -1.94 3.93 12.69
N GLN A 12 -1.12 3.77 11.65
CA GLN A 12 -1.56 3.38 10.30
C GLN A 12 -1.42 1.87 10.06
N LEU A 13 -2.26 1.36 9.17
CA LEU A 13 -2.18 0.03 8.58
C LEU A 13 -2.32 0.16 7.05
N PRO A 14 -1.64 -0.66 6.25
CA PRO A 14 -0.64 -1.65 6.67
C PRO A 14 0.70 -0.99 7.10
N PHE A 15 1.55 -1.76 7.79
CA PHE A 15 2.94 -1.42 8.07
C PHE A 15 3.81 -2.68 8.10
N VAL A 16 5.12 -2.50 7.91
CA VAL A 16 6.14 -3.55 7.99
C VAL A 16 7.27 -3.07 8.89
N GLU A 17 7.82 -3.97 9.72
CA GLU A 17 9.12 -3.76 10.37
C GLU A 17 10.17 -4.59 9.65
N LEU A 18 11.23 -3.93 9.18
CA LEU A 18 12.32 -4.56 8.46
C LEU A 18 13.65 -4.13 9.07
N ASN A 19 14.39 -5.09 9.64
CA ASN A 19 15.67 -4.84 10.30
C ASN A 19 15.60 -3.76 11.41
N GLY A 20 14.48 -3.67 12.14
CA GLY A 20 14.26 -2.69 13.19
C GLY A 20 13.77 -1.31 12.71
N GLU A 21 13.67 -1.11 11.39
CA GLU A 21 13.05 0.08 10.80
C GLU A 21 11.59 -0.19 10.47
N GLU A 22 10.70 0.76 10.81
CA GLU A 22 9.27 0.63 10.54
C GLU A 22 8.89 1.46 9.31
N ILE A 23 8.20 0.83 8.36
CA ILE A 23 7.67 1.44 7.15
C ILE A 23 6.14 1.33 7.20
N ALA A 24 5.46 2.46 7.28
CA ALA A 24 4.00 2.53 7.23
C ALA A 24 3.53 3.03 5.86
N ASP A 25 2.26 2.81 5.54
CA ASP A 25 1.60 3.15 4.26
C ASP A 25 2.00 2.20 3.10
N SER A 26 0.99 1.65 2.42
CA SER A 26 1.18 0.63 1.38
C SER A 26 2.08 1.10 0.24
N THR A 27 1.96 2.36 -0.17
CA THR A 27 2.73 2.92 -1.29
C THR A 27 4.22 3.00 -0.93
N PHE A 28 4.52 3.42 0.29
CA PHE A 28 5.90 3.48 0.78
C PHE A 28 6.48 2.10 1.04
N ILE A 29 5.70 1.17 1.60
CA ILE A 29 6.11 -0.23 1.81
C ILE A 29 6.51 -0.86 0.47
N ILE A 30 5.62 -0.77 -0.52
CA ILE A 30 5.85 -1.35 -1.85
C ILE A 30 7.10 -0.74 -2.49
N LYS A 31 7.22 0.60 -2.49
CA LYS A 31 8.37 1.29 -3.07
C LYS A 31 9.68 0.86 -2.43
N GLN A 32 9.81 0.95 -1.11
CA GLN A 32 11.06 0.66 -0.41
C GLN A 32 11.48 -0.81 -0.52
N LEU A 33 10.52 -1.75 -0.44
CA LEU A 33 10.83 -3.16 -0.62
C LEU A 33 11.23 -3.48 -2.07
N SER A 34 10.57 -2.86 -3.04
CA SER A 34 10.90 -3.01 -4.47
C SER A 34 12.33 -2.55 -4.75
N GLU A 35 12.73 -1.39 -4.21
CA GLU A 35 14.09 -0.86 -4.32
C GLU A 35 15.10 -1.77 -3.60
N LYS A 36 14.82 -2.17 -2.35
CA LYS A 36 15.75 -2.98 -1.53
C LYS A 36 16.04 -4.37 -2.11
N TYR A 37 15.03 -5.03 -2.69
CA TYR A 37 15.17 -6.36 -3.26
C TYR A 37 15.38 -6.34 -4.78
N ASN A 38 15.55 -5.16 -5.38
CA ASN A 38 15.69 -4.94 -6.81
C ASN A 38 14.59 -5.66 -7.61
N LYS A 39 13.34 -5.53 -7.14
CA LYS A 39 12.14 -6.11 -7.74
C LYS A 39 11.29 -5.00 -8.32
N ASN A 40 11.36 -4.82 -9.63
CA ASN A 40 10.44 -3.95 -10.35
C ASN A 40 9.15 -4.71 -10.69
N MET A 41 8.03 -4.31 -10.08
CA MET A 41 6.73 -4.93 -10.31
C MET A 41 6.20 -4.71 -11.74
N ASP A 42 6.67 -3.65 -12.41
CA ASP A 42 6.25 -3.26 -13.76
C ASP A 42 7.21 -3.73 -14.87
N VAL A 43 8.18 -4.59 -14.53
CA VAL A 43 9.25 -5.02 -15.45
C VAL A 43 8.71 -5.70 -16.72
N GLY A 44 7.57 -6.38 -16.62
CA GLY A 44 6.91 -7.06 -17.75
C GLY A 44 5.85 -6.22 -18.46
N LEU A 45 5.58 -5.00 -18.00
CA LEU A 45 4.52 -4.16 -18.56
C LEU A 45 5.04 -3.28 -19.69
N THR A 46 4.29 -3.25 -20.79
CA THR A 46 4.46 -2.25 -21.86
C THR A 46 4.11 -0.85 -21.34
N ALA A 47 4.56 0.19 -22.05
CA ALA A 47 4.24 1.58 -21.67
C ALA A 47 2.73 1.83 -21.54
N ALA A 48 1.93 1.31 -22.47
CA ALA A 48 0.48 1.43 -22.40
C ALA A 48 -0.11 0.71 -21.17
N GLN A 49 0.39 -0.47 -20.84
CA GLN A 49 -0.06 -1.22 -19.66
C GLN A 49 0.30 -0.50 -18.35
N ARG A 50 1.45 0.16 -18.27
CA ARG A 50 1.82 0.98 -17.10
C ARG A 50 0.87 2.14 -16.90
N VAL A 51 0.45 2.81 -17.98
CA VAL A 51 -0.54 3.89 -17.91
C VAL A 51 -1.88 3.36 -17.42
N VAL A 52 -2.33 2.21 -17.94
CA VAL A 52 -3.56 1.57 -17.46
C VAL A 52 -3.46 1.17 -16.00
N ALA A 53 -2.35 0.55 -15.57
CA ALA A 53 -2.14 0.16 -14.18
C ALA A 53 -2.18 1.39 -13.25
N HIS A 54 -1.52 2.48 -13.62
CA HIS A 54 -1.53 3.73 -12.86
C HIS A 54 -2.94 4.32 -12.74
N ALA A 55 -3.70 4.35 -13.85
CA ALA A 55 -5.08 4.83 -13.85
C ALA A 55 -5.97 3.97 -12.94
N MET A 56 -5.84 2.63 -13.01
CA MET A 56 -6.60 1.70 -12.17
C MET A 56 -6.30 1.88 -10.69
N ILE A 57 -5.02 1.95 -10.31
CA ILE A 57 -4.61 2.20 -8.92
C ILE A 57 -5.21 3.52 -8.44
N SER A 58 -5.09 4.59 -9.22
CA SER A 58 -5.61 5.91 -8.83
C SER A 58 -7.13 5.92 -8.67
N MET A 59 -7.86 5.22 -9.55
CA MET A 59 -9.32 5.08 -9.43
C MET A 59 -9.71 4.33 -8.16
N ILE A 60 -9.02 3.23 -7.86
CA ILE A 60 -9.32 2.42 -6.69
C ILE A 60 -8.99 3.18 -5.41
N GLU A 61 -7.78 3.72 -5.30
CA GLU A 61 -7.30 4.37 -4.09
C GLU A 61 -8.09 5.65 -3.78
N ASN A 62 -8.31 6.53 -4.77
CA ASN A 62 -8.90 7.84 -4.52
C ASN A 62 -10.42 7.87 -4.60
N HIS A 63 -11.05 6.93 -5.31
CA HIS A 63 -12.49 7.02 -5.61
C HIS A 63 -13.32 5.83 -5.14
N LEU A 64 -12.74 4.63 -4.99
CA LEU A 64 -13.50 3.43 -4.62
C LEU A 64 -13.26 2.98 -3.17
N SER A 65 -12.01 3.03 -2.71
CA SER A 65 -11.58 2.44 -1.43
C SER A 65 -12.42 2.92 -0.25
N TRP A 66 -12.63 4.24 -0.14
CA TRP A 66 -13.39 4.85 0.96
C TRP A 66 -14.88 4.47 0.93
N VAL A 67 -15.46 4.27 -0.25
CA VAL A 67 -16.86 3.84 -0.41
C VAL A 67 -17.03 2.43 0.15
N ILE A 68 -16.10 1.53 -0.17
CA ILE A 68 -16.09 0.16 0.36
C ILE A 68 -15.96 0.17 1.89
N PHE A 69 -15.03 0.97 2.42
CA PHE A 69 -14.86 1.11 3.88
C PHE A 69 -16.12 1.64 4.56
N TRP A 70 -16.73 2.67 3.99
CA TRP A 70 -17.97 3.25 4.51
C TRP A 70 -19.11 2.23 4.48
N TRP A 71 -19.28 1.50 3.38
CA TRP A 71 -20.33 0.50 3.23
C TRP A 71 -20.18 -0.61 4.28
N ARG A 72 -18.98 -1.18 4.42
CA ARG A 72 -18.69 -2.22 5.41
C ARG A 72 -18.85 -1.74 6.85
N ALA A 73 -18.54 -0.48 7.15
CA ALA A 73 -18.74 0.09 8.49
C ALA A 73 -20.23 0.31 8.81
N LYS A 74 -21.06 0.60 7.79
CA LYS A 74 -22.50 0.84 7.95
C LYS A 74 -23.32 -0.46 7.97
N TYR A 75 -22.84 -1.51 7.30
CA TYR A 75 -23.51 -2.81 7.19
C TYR A 75 -22.57 -3.93 7.68
N PRO A 76 -22.46 -4.13 9.01
CA PRO A 76 -21.56 -5.12 9.59
C PRO A 76 -21.98 -6.57 9.34
#